data_AF-A0A927NCT5-F1
#
_entry.id   AF-A0A927NCT5-F1
#
_cell.length_a   1.000
_cell.length_b   1.000
_cell.length_c   1.000
_cell.angle_alpha   90.00
_cell.angle_beta   90.00
_cell.angle_gamma   90.00
#
_symmetry.space_group_name_H-M   'P 1'
#
loop_
_entity.id
_entity.type
_entity.pdbx_description
1 polymer ?
#
loop_
_entity_poly.entity_id
_entity_poly.type
_entity_poly.pdbx_seq_one_letter_code
_entity_poly.pdbx_strand_id
1 'polypeptide(L)'
;MCFGAVACNGGTSSAGTDSDTLSEEFVSNDSLVESESVASSEEYSDSDNVFDSSSDENSSSEEESNSDSIEDDSSEESIQQVKVTFKQGGQVDIVKKVEKGGMLTDIPTPAPKAGYIVEWESVDFTNLTEDMTVNAIETAKKYTLSLNTNGGSVMQTTITVTYGQAYKLMIPTKENKVFDGWFYNGIHISLSRIWEIDTDKAEVTLIAEWSNGGWTGNY
;
A
#
# COMPACT_ATOMS: atom_id res chain seq x y z
N MET A 1 78.99 9.12 -30.54
CA MET A 1 78.93 10.29 -31.44
C MET A 1 77.53 10.88 -31.33
N CYS A 2 77.49 12.13 -30.86
CA CYS A 2 76.47 13.19 -30.87
C CYS A 2 74.97 12.84 -30.69
N PHE A 3 74.36 13.23 -29.55
CA PHE A 3 73.69 14.52 -29.22
C PHE A 3 72.28 14.61 -29.85
N GLY A 4 71.19 14.98 -29.18
CA GLY A 4 70.99 15.58 -27.87
C GLY A 4 69.49 15.69 -27.53
N ALA A 5 69.22 16.24 -26.34
CA ALA A 5 67.90 16.54 -25.79
C ALA A 5 67.38 17.93 -26.23
N VAL A 6 66.20 18.32 -25.68
CA VAL A 6 65.55 19.67 -25.62
C VAL A 6 64.56 19.92 -26.80
N ALA A 7 63.31 20.41 -26.65
CA ALA A 7 62.71 21.31 -25.66
C ALA A 7 61.18 21.12 -25.47
N CYS A 8 60.68 21.67 -24.36
CA CYS A 8 59.28 22.00 -24.05
C CYS A 8 58.75 23.24 -24.78
N ASN A 9 57.41 23.35 -24.83
CA ASN A 9 56.51 24.53 -24.84
C ASN A 9 55.35 24.23 -25.80
N GLY A 10 54.06 24.43 -25.51
CA GLY A 10 53.41 25.40 -24.63
C GLY A 10 52.32 26.11 -25.46
N GLY A 11 51.13 26.34 -24.88
CA GLY A 11 50.04 27.14 -25.46
C GLY A 11 48.71 26.35 -25.49
N THR A 12 47.76 26.49 -24.55
CA THR A 12 46.93 27.64 -24.10
C THR A 12 45.92 28.18 -25.11
N SER A 13 44.65 28.14 -24.66
CA SER A 13 43.54 29.09 -24.84
C SER A 13 42.78 29.20 -26.18
N SER A 14 41.51 28.76 -26.15
CA SER A 14 40.30 29.57 -26.42
C SER A 14 39.13 28.86 -25.71
N ALA A 15 38.41 29.37 -24.70
CA ALA A 15 37.79 30.68 -24.43
C ALA A 15 36.74 31.10 -25.48
N GLY A 16 35.49 31.21 -25.03
CA GLY A 16 34.35 31.84 -25.70
C GLY A 16 33.29 30.83 -26.14
N THR A 17 32.02 30.90 -25.74
CA THR A 17 31.26 31.99 -25.10
C THR A 17 30.04 31.40 -24.40
N ASP A 18 29.79 31.87 -23.17
CA ASP A 18 28.48 31.82 -22.54
C ASP A 18 27.44 32.48 -23.46
N SER A 19 26.27 31.85 -23.62
CA SER A 19 25.09 32.49 -24.18
C SER A 19 23.88 32.17 -23.33
N ASP A 20 23.49 33.20 -22.58
CA ASP A 20 22.12 33.63 -22.34
C ASP A 20 21.14 32.71 -21.61
N THR A 21 21.04 33.02 -20.32
CA THR A 21 19.79 33.26 -19.60
C THR A 21 18.65 33.81 -20.48
N LEU A 22 17.53 33.09 -20.52
CA LEU A 22 16.20 33.70 -20.54
C LEU A 22 15.40 33.17 -19.36
N SER A 23 15.08 34.12 -18.49
CA SER A 23 14.14 34.09 -17.38
C SER A 23 12.69 34.04 -17.88
N GLU A 24 11.83 33.50 -17.01
CA GLU A 24 10.36 33.71 -16.95
C GLU A 24 9.57 32.98 -18.06
N GLU A 25 8.54 32.18 -17.76
CA GLU A 25 7.34 32.64 -17.07
C GLU A 25 6.77 31.63 -16.05
N PHE A 26 6.42 32.17 -14.89
CA PHE A 26 5.35 31.67 -14.03
C PHE A 26 4.03 31.84 -14.77
N VAL A 27 3.25 30.77 -14.92
CA VAL A 27 1.80 30.91 -15.02
C VAL A 27 1.19 30.09 -13.90
N SER A 28 0.86 30.79 -12.83
CA SER A 28 -0.09 30.39 -11.82
C SER A 28 -1.43 30.12 -12.51
N ASN A 29 -1.95 28.90 -12.37
CA ASN A 29 -3.38 28.68 -12.57
C ASN A 29 -3.99 28.49 -11.17
N ASP A 30 -4.09 29.63 -10.49
CA ASP A 30 -5.09 29.90 -9.48
C ASP A 30 -6.45 29.97 -10.19
N SER A 31 -7.41 29.15 -9.78
CA SER A 31 -8.81 29.46 -10.06
C SER A 31 -9.74 28.57 -9.24
N LEU A 32 -10.18 29.18 -8.14
CA LEU A 32 -11.58 29.31 -7.73
C LEU A 32 -12.24 28.08 -7.08
N VAL A 33 -12.17 28.17 -5.76
CA VAL A 33 -13.21 27.79 -4.80
C VAL A 33 -14.55 28.40 -5.26
N GLU A 34 -15.55 27.57 -5.48
CA GLU A 34 -16.96 27.97 -5.40
C GLU A 34 -17.56 27.28 -4.18
N SER A 35 -17.50 27.99 -3.06
CA SER A 35 -18.41 27.84 -1.93
C SER A 35 -19.58 28.79 -2.16
N GLU A 36 -20.80 28.28 -2.09
CA GLU A 36 -22.05 28.92 -1.64
C GLU A 36 -23.20 28.01 -2.11
N SER A 37 -24.08 27.52 -1.24
CA SER A 37 -25.22 28.34 -0.85
C SER A 37 -25.77 27.97 0.53
N VAL A 38 -25.87 29.00 1.37
CA VAL A 38 -26.70 29.08 2.57
C VAL A 38 -28.12 29.49 2.16
N ALA A 39 -29.13 28.89 2.78
CA ALA A 39 -30.43 29.53 3.06
C ALA A 39 -30.97 28.86 4.35
N SER A 40 -31.02 29.55 5.49
CA SER A 40 -32.12 30.43 5.95
C SER A 40 -33.47 29.72 5.96
N SER A 41 -34.30 29.79 6.99
CA SER A 41 -34.27 30.49 8.27
C SER A 41 -35.51 30.02 9.04
N GLU A 42 -35.49 30.30 10.34
CA GLU A 42 -36.57 30.24 11.31
C GLU A 42 -37.91 30.77 10.80
N GLU A 43 -39.03 30.30 11.37
CA GLU A 43 -40.17 31.15 11.75
C GLU A 43 -40.99 30.41 12.82
N TYR A 44 -40.95 30.96 14.03
CA TYR A 44 -41.88 30.74 15.14
C TYR A 44 -42.81 31.95 15.17
N SER A 45 -44.12 31.76 15.25
CA SER A 45 -45.13 32.65 15.87
C SER A 45 -46.53 32.14 15.49
N ASP A 46 -47.31 31.59 16.42
CA ASP A 46 -48.10 32.22 17.49
C ASP A 46 -49.52 32.64 17.09
N SER A 47 -50.44 32.26 17.99
CA SER A 47 -51.78 32.79 18.24
C SER A 47 -52.87 32.67 17.15
N ASP A 48 -53.97 31.99 17.49
CA ASP A 48 -55.17 32.73 17.86
C ASP A 48 -56.20 31.93 18.66
N ASN A 49 -56.81 32.69 19.56
CA ASN A 49 -57.69 32.33 20.67
C ASN A 49 -59.14 32.50 20.21
N VAL A 50 -60.03 31.51 20.43
CA VAL A 50 -61.49 31.76 20.37
C VAL A 50 -62.17 31.13 21.57
N PHE A 51 -62.62 32.07 22.41
CA PHE A 51 -63.53 32.03 23.52
C PHE A 51 -64.94 31.55 23.10
N ASP A 52 -65.55 30.65 23.87
CA ASP A 52 -66.99 30.79 24.18
C ASP A 52 -67.30 30.17 25.55
N SER A 53 -68.11 30.90 26.30
CA SER A 53 -68.55 30.63 27.66
C SER A 53 -70.01 30.20 27.62
N SER A 54 -70.37 29.06 28.23
CA SER A 54 -71.63 28.98 28.97
C SER A 54 -71.64 27.80 29.94
N SER A 55 -71.90 28.18 31.19
CA SER A 55 -72.26 27.42 32.38
C SER A 55 -73.31 26.31 32.17
N ASP A 56 -73.21 25.25 32.98
CA ASP A 56 -74.27 24.89 33.95
C ASP A 56 -73.80 23.82 34.97
N GLU A 57 -73.97 24.20 36.24
CA GLU A 57 -74.41 23.43 37.43
C GLU A 57 -74.07 21.93 37.63
N ASN A 58 -73.37 21.71 38.75
CA ASN A 58 -73.79 20.83 39.86
C ASN A 58 -73.72 19.29 39.67
N SER A 59 -72.79 18.65 40.41
CA SER A 59 -73.10 17.68 41.49
C SER A 59 -71.97 16.66 41.65
N SER A 60 -71.27 16.73 42.78
CA SER A 60 -70.79 15.61 43.59
C SER A 60 -70.51 14.28 42.86
N SER A 61 -69.24 13.90 42.73
CA SER A 61 -68.67 12.74 43.44
C SER A 61 -67.25 12.44 42.97
N GLU A 62 -66.42 12.12 43.96
CA GLU A 62 -65.24 11.24 43.89
C GLU A 62 -63.92 11.86 43.40
N GLU A 63 -62.99 11.95 44.35
CA GLU A 63 -61.58 12.24 44.12
C GLU A 63 -60.93 11.04 43.42
N GLU A 64 -60.76 11.15 42.11
CA GLU A 64 -59.74 10.38 41.41
C GLU A 64 -58.44 11.15 41.55
N SER A 65 -57.62 10.71 42.50
CA SER A 65 -56.24 11.13 42.66
C SER A 65 -55.51 10.88 41.35
N ASN A 66 -55.27 11.96 40.62
CA ASN A 66 -54.30 11.99 39.55
C ASN A 66 -52.90 11.77 40.14
N SER A 67 -52.31 10.63 39.84
CA SER A 67 -50.85 10.48 39.81
C SER A 67 -50.54 9.55 38.65
N ASP A 68 -50.78 10.05 37.44
CA ASP A 68 -50.19 9.52 36.22
C ASP A 68 -48.68 9.78 36.28
N SER A 69 -48.00 8.98 37.08
CA SER A 69 -46.56 8.82 37.06
C SER A 69 -46.29 7.76 36.00
N ILE A 70 -46.29 8.18 34.74
CA ILE A 70 -45.55 7.45 33.71
C ILE A 70 -44.09 7.57 34.14
N GLU A 71 -43.62 6.58 34.89
CA GLU A 71 -42.19 6.28 34.96
C GLU A 71 -41.80 5.89 33.55
N ASP A 72 -41.34 6.88 32.78
CA ASP A 72 -40.50 6.67 31.61
C ASP A 72 -39.18 6.10 32.13
N ASP A 73 -39.21 4.82 32.52
CA ASP A 73 -38.04 4.00 32.81
C ASP A 73 -37.39 3.68 31.47
N SER A 74 -36.77 4.73 30.91
CA SER A 74 -35.75 4.66 29.88
C SER A 74 -34.54 3.97 30.50
N SER A 75 -34.66 2.66 30.67
CA SER A 75 -33.56 1.77 30.98
C SER A 75 -32.62 1.81 29.77
N GLU A 76 -31.59 2.66 29.83
CA GLU A 76 -30.47 2.62 28.91
C GLU A 76 -29.72 1.30 29.16
N GLU A 77 -30.14 0.24 28.47
CA GLU A 77 -29.38 -1.00 28.34
C GLU A 77 -28.00 -0.64 27.77
N SER A 78 -27.00 -0.62 28.65
CA SER A 78 -25.61 -0.41 28.25
C SER A 78 -25.19 -1.60 27.39
N ILE A 79 -25.20 -1.43 26.07
CA ILE A 79 -24.71 -2.47 25.17
C ILE A 79 -23.23 -2.72 25.46
N GLN A 80 -22.94 -3.89 26.04
CA GLN A 80 -21.56 -4.29 26.29
C GLN A 80 -20.90 -4.60 24.94
N GLN A 81 -19.80 -3.91 24.64
CA GLN A 81 -19.05 -4.11 23.40
C GLN A 81 -17.72 -4.83 23.66
N VAL A 82 -17.30 -5.61 22.66
CA VAL A 82 -16.01 -6.27 22.57
C VAL A 82 -15.21 -5.66 21.45
N LYS A 83 -13.90 -5.48 21.68
CA LYS A 83 -12.94 -4.93 20.72
C LYS A 83 -12.16 -6.03 20.02
N VAL A 84 -12.18 -6.02 18.69
CA VAL A 84 -11.28 -6.81 17.84
C VAL A 84 -10.26 -5.86 17.21
N THR A 85 -8.98 -6.07 17.51
CA THR A 85 -7.88 -5.24 17.01
C THR A 85 -7.07 -6.00 15.97
N PHE A 86 -7.05 -5.53 14.74
CA PHE A 86 -6.24 -6.10 13.66
C PHE A 86 -4.90 -5.38 13.57
N LYS A 87 -3.80 -6.14 13.69
CA LYS A 87 -2.44 -5.60 13.74
C LYS A 87 -1.57 -6.12 12.61
N GLN A 88 -0.98 -5.20 11.86
CA GLN A 88 0.02 -5.48 10.84
C GLN A 88 1.22 -4.56 11.04
N GLY A 89 2.43 -5.12 11.01
CA GLY A 89 3.66 -4.36 11.25
C GLY A 89 3.81 -3.16 10.30
N GLY A 90 4.07 -1.98 10.87
CA GLY A 90 4.23 -0.74 10.10
C GLY A 90 2.92 -0.11 9.61
N GLN A 91 1.77 -0.68 9.97
CA GLN A 91 0.44 -0.11 9.69
C GLN A 91 -0.22 0.39 10.98
N VAL A 92 -1.23 1.25 10.82
CA VAL A 92 -2.09 1.67 11.94
C VAL A 92 -3.05 0.53 12.28
N ASP A 93 -3.23 0.25 13.57
CA ASP A 93 -4.16 -0.76 14.06
C ASP A 93 -5.61 -0.45 13.61
N ILE A 94 -6.28 -1.45 13.04
CA ILE A 94 -7.70 -1.34 12.68
C ILE A 94 -8.52 -1.93 13.84
N VAL A 95 -9.42 -1.13 14.40
CA VAL A 95 -10.24 -1.54 15.55
C VAL A 95 -11.70 -1.69 15.11
N LYS A 96 -12.25 -2.90 15.29
CA LYS A 96 -13.67 -3.18 15.15
C LYS A 96 -14.29 -3.36 16.54
N LYS A 97 -15.54 -2.94 16.67
CA LYS A 97 -16.34 -3.15 17.87
C LYS A 97 -17.58 -3.94 17.50
N VAL A 98 -17.95 -4.88 18.35
CA VAL A 98 -19.12 -5.74 18.19
C VAL A 98 -19.81 -5.88 19.55
N GLU A 99 -21.11 -6.12 19.56
CA GLU A 99 -21.82 -6.47 20.80
C GLU A 99 -21.27 -7.77 21.41
N LYS A 100 -21.25 -7.84 22.73
CA LYS A 100 -20.78 -9.01 23.46
C LYS A 100 -21.66 -10.22 23.16
N GLY A 101 -21.03 -11.31 22.73
CA GLY A 101 -21.69 -12.52 22.22
C GLY A 101 -22.09 -12.44 20.74
N GLY A 102 -21.84 -11.30 20.10
CA GLY A 102 -22.09 -11.11 18.67
C GLY A 102 -21.04 -11.77 17.77
N MET A 103 -21.22 -11.61 16.46
CA MET A 103 -20.31 -12.12 15.44
C MET A 103 -19.78 -10.97 14.58
N LEU A 104 -18.49 -10.99 14.29
CA LEU A 104 -17.87 -10.03 13.36
C LEU A 104 -17.82 -10.64 11.96
N THR A 105 -18.51 -10.02 10.99
CA THR A 105 -18.55 -10.48 9.59
C THR A 105 -17.75 -9.59 8.64
N ASP A 106 -17.62 -8.30 8.95
CA ASP A 106 -16.83 -7.33 8.18
C ASP A 106 -15.36 -7.35 8.63
N ILE A 107 -14.63 -8.34 8.12
CA ILE A 107 -13.18 -8.48 8.36
C ILE A 107 -12.43 -7.59 7.36
N PRO A 108 -11.60 -6.64 7.82
CA PRO A 108 -10.82 -5.80 6.91
C PRO A 108 -9.84 -6.67 6.11
N THR A 109 -9.49 -6.26 4.90
CA THR A 109 -8.39 -6.90 4.16
C THR A 109 -7.05 -6.40 4.71
N PRO A 110 -6.05 -7.28 4.97
CA PRO A 110 -4.73 -6.83 5.38
C PRO A 110 -4.10 -5.97 4.27
N ALA A 111 -3.24 -5.02 4.65
CA ALA A 111 -2.57 -4.18 3.67
C ALA A 111 -1.57 -5.01 2.84
N PRO A 112 -1.52 -4.84 1.50
CA PRO A 112 -0.55 -5.53 0.67
C PRO A 112 0.90 -5.19 1.06
N LYS A 113 1.79 -6.19 0.98
CA LYS A 113 3.22 -6.01 1.22
C LYS A 113 4.03 -6.65 0.08
N ALA A 114 4.86 -5.85 -0.58
CA ALA A 114 5.65 -6.30 -1.72
C ALA A 114 6.51 -7.53 -1.35
N GLY A 115 6.38 -8.60 -2.14
CA GLY A 115 7.10 -9.85 -1.98
C GLY A 115 6.55 -10.81 -0.93
N TYR A 116 5.44 -10.47 -0.26
CA TYR A 116 4.79 -11.30 0.74
C TYR A 116 3.33 -11.56 0.39
N ILE A 117 2.84 -12.74 0.76
CA ILE A 117 1.42 -13.03 0.91
C ILE A 117 1.07 -12.63 2.35
N VAL A 118 0.10 -11.73 2.51
CA VAL A 118 -0.32 -11.23 3.82
C VAL A 118 -1.74 -11.70 4.08
N GLU A 119 -1.93 -12.44 5.16
CA GLU A 119 -3.21 -12.98 5.59
C GLU A 119 -3.38 -12.74 7.09
N TRP A 120 -4.60 -12.60 7.57
CA TRP A 120 -4.83 -12.62 9.02
C TRP A 120 -4.59 -14.02 9.57
N GLU A 121 -4.15 -14.10 10.81
CA GLU A 121 -4.18 -15.38 11.51
C GLU A 121 -5.62 -15.92 11.59
N SER A 122 -5.73 -17.25 11.54
CA SER A 122 -7.03 -17.92 11.54
C SER A 122 -7.66 -17.82 12.93
N VAL A 123 -8.70 -16.98 13.06
CA VAL A 123 -9.45 -16.76 14.30
C VAL A 123 -10.93 -17.01 14.05
N ASP A 124 -11.60 -17.55 15.07
CA ASP A 124 -13.06 -17.66 15.08
C ASP A 124 -13.66 -16.33 15.54
N PHE A 125 -14.47 -15.73 14.66
CA PHE A 125 -15.16 -14.46 14.91
C PHE A 125 -16.63 -14.66 15.34
N THR A 126 -17.02 -15.90 15.64
CA THR A 126 -18.35 -16.22 16.16
C THR A 126 -18.37 -16.10 17.68
N ASN A 127 -19.44 -15.51 18.23
CA ASN A 127 -19.67 -15.38 19.68
C ASN A 127 -18.52 -14.72 20.46
N LEU A 128 -18.25 -13.45 20.14
CA LEU A 128 -17.15 -12.68 20.73
C LEU A 128 -17.50 -12.17 22.12
N THR A 129 -16.91 -12.74 23.17
CA THR A 129 -17.20 -12.40 24.57
C THR A 129 -16.12 -11.54 25.25
N GLU A 130 -14.92 -11.47 24.67
CA GLU A 130 -13.76 -10.76 25.20
C GLU A 130 -12.94 -10.10 24.08
N ASP A 131 -12.24 -9.02 24.44
CA ASP A 131 -11.36 -8.31 23.52
C ASP A 131 -10.27 -9.23 22.97
N MET A 132 -9.96 -9.10 21.69
CA MET A 132 -8.92 -9.89 21.04
C MET A 132 -8.07 -9.07 20.07
N THR A 133 -6.89 -9.60 19.79
CA THR A 133 -5.98 -9.08 18.78
C THR A 133 -5.76 -10.15 17.71
N VAL A 134 -5.88 -9.76 16.45
CA VAL A 134 -5.66 -10.59 15.27
C VAL A 134 -4.43 -10.04 14.55
N ASN A 135 -3.41 -10.86 14.41
CA ASN A 135 -2.14 -10.46 13.83
C ASN A 135 -2.06 -10.88 12.35
N ALA A 136 -1.41 -10.06 11.54
CA ALA A 136 -1.08 -10.40 10.16
C ALA A 136 0.06 -11.43 10.13
N ILE A 137 -0.14 -12.50 9.36
CA ILE A 137 0.87 -13.46 8.97
C ILE A 137 1.42 -13.04 7.62
N GLU A 138 2.74 -12.86 7.53
CA GLU A 138 3.44 -12.49 6.30
C GLU A 138 4.29 -13.67 5.81
N THR A 139 3.91 -14.25 4.67
CA THR A 139 4.62 -15.37 4.06
C THR A 139 5.39 -14.89 2.83
N ALA A 140 6.71 -15.00 2.84
CA ALA A 140 7.53 -14.62 1.69
C ALA A 140 7.15 -15.43 0.44
N LYS A 141 6.91 -14.74 -0.69
CA LYS A 141 6.60 -15.37 -1.96
C LYS A 141 7.80 -16.19 -2.46
N LYS A 142 7.51 -17.28 -3.15
CA LYS A 142 8.49 -18.13 -3.83
C LYS A 142 8.34 -17.99 -5.33
N TYR A 143 9.46 -17.94 -6.02
CA TYR A 143 9.53 -17.83 -7.47
C TYR A 143 10.34 -18.98 -8.05
N THR A 144 9.89 -19.47 -9.20
CA THR A 144 10.61 -20.45 -10.01
C THR A 144 11.29 -19.71 -11.15
N LEU A 145 12.62 -19.67 -11.11
CA LEU A 145 13.45 -19.07 -12.15
C LEU A 145 13.78 -20.12 -13.20
N SER A 146 13.34 -19.91 -14.44
CA SER A 146 13.76 -20.67 -15.62
C SER A 146 14.95 -19.98 -16.27
N LEU A 147 16.06 -20.70 -16.41
CA LEU A 147 17.31 -20.24 -17.00
C LEU A 147 17.35 -20.60 -18.49
N ASN A 148 16.92 -19.67 -19.34
CA ASN A 148 17.05 -19.79 -20.78
C ASN A 148 18.46 -19.39 -21.22
N THR A 149 19.32 -20.38 -21.43
CA THR A 149 20.72 -20.19 -21.82
C THR A 149 20.92 -19.57 -23.21
N ASN A 150 19.84 -19.34 -23.98
CA ASN A 150 19.88 -18.75 -25.31
C ASN A 150 20.90 -19.44 -26.24
N GLY A 151 20.82 -20.78 -26.27
CA GLY A 151 21.72 -21.64 -27.06
C GLY A 151 23.06 -21.98 -26.38
N GLY A 152 23.21 -21.73 -25.09
CA GLY A 152 24.27 -22.32 -24.26
C GLY A 152 23.82 -23.57 -23.51
N SER A 153 24.63 -24.06 -22.58
CA SER A 153 24.33 -25.19 -21.69
C SER A 153 24.60 -24.83 -20.23
N VAL A 154 23.78 -25.37 -19.32
CA VAL A 154 23.93 -25.19 -17.87
C VAL A 154 23.46 -26.45 -17.16
N MET A 155 24.05 -26.76 -16.00
CA MET A 155 23.72 -27.99 -15.26
C MET A 155 22.30 -27.99 -14.69
N GLN A 156 21.77 -26.82 -14.36
CA GLN A 156 20.42 -26.66 -13.81
C GLN A 156 19.72 -25.53 -14.55
N THR A 157 18.59 -25.84 -15.18
CA THR A 157 17.78 -24.87 -15.95
C THR A 157 16.66 -24.26 -15.13
N THR A 158 16.42 -24.71 -13.90
CA THR A 158 15.37 -24.19 -13.01
C THR A 158 15.85 -24.05 -11.58
N ILE A 159 15.62 -22.89 -10.96
CA ILE A 159 16.01 -22.59 -9.57
C ILE A 159 14.80 -22.00 -8.83
N THR A 160 14.53 -22.46 -7.60
CA THR A 160 13.54 -21.81 -6.74
C THR A 160 14.22 -20.77 -5.85
N VAL A 161 13.67 -19.56 -5.81
CA VAL A 161 14.13 -18.47 -4.96
C VAL A 161 12.98 -17.98 -4.08
N THR A 162 13.31 -17.49 -2.89
CA THR A 162 12.34 -16.92 -1.94
C THR A 162 12.59 -15.42 -1.84
N TYR A 163 11.54 -14.61 -1.86
CA TYR A 163 11.67 -13.16 -1.68
C TYR A 163 12.39 -12.82 -0.38
N GLY A 164 13.28 -11.83 -0.43
CA GLY A 164 14.10 -11.41 0.72
C GLY A 164 15.17 -12.42 1.12
N GLN A 165 15.38 -13.51 0.38
CA GLN A 165 16.43 -14.50 0.63
C GLN A 165 17.52 -14.48 -0.42
N ALA A 166 18.72 -14.87 -0.03
CA ALA A 166 19.85 -14.98 -0.94
C ALA A 166 19.62 -16.10 -1.98
N TYR A 167 20.03 -15.84 -3.23
CA TYR A 167 20.05 -16.80 -4.32
C TYR A 167 21.44 -16.85 -4.97
N LYS A 168 21.69 -17.92 -5.73
CA LYS A 168 22.89 -18.07 -6.56
C LYS A 168 22.52 -18.71 -7.89
N LEU A 169 22.94 -18.09 -9.00
CA LEU A 169 22.75 -18.58 -10.35
C LEU A 169 24.01 -19.27 -10.86
N MET A 170 23.80 -20.25 -11.73
CA MET A 170 24.89 -20.92 -12.44
C MET A 170 25.31 -20.10 -13.66
N ILE A 171 26.59 -20.17 -14.00
CA ILE A 171 27.14 -19.59 -15.22
C ILE A 171 27.01 -20.65 -16.32
N PRO A 172 26.25 -20.39 -17.40
CA PRO A 172 26.17 -21.30 -18.53
C PRO A 172 27.47 -21.25 -19.37
N THR A 173 27.66 -22.24 -20.23
CA THR A 173 28.74 -22.26 -21.23
C THR A 173 28.16 -22.26 -22.65
N LYS A 174 28.84 -21.59 -23.58
CA LYS A 174 28.49 -21.58 -25.01
C LYS A 174 29.75 -21.48 -25.84
N GLU A 175 29.85 -22.28 -26.89
CA GLU A 175 31.05 -22.35 -27.73
C GLU A 175 31.35 -21.00 -28.40
N ASN A 176 32.63 -20.60 -28.39
CA ASN A 176 33.13 -19.35 -29.00
C ASN A 176 32.44 -18.06 -28.51
N LYS A 177 31.86 -18.08 -27.30
CA LYS A 177 31.15 -16.95 -26.69
C LYS A 177 31.58 -16.75 -25.23
N VAL A 178 31.43 -15.53 -24.74
CA VAL A 178 31.62 -15.16 -23.32
C VAL A 178 30.27 -14.82 -22.74
N PHE A 179 29.98 -15.32 -21.54
CA PHE A 179 28.73 -15.06 -20.84
C PHE A 179 28.74 -13.65 -20.25
N ASP A 180 27.81 -12.80 -20.70
CA ASP A 180 27.73 -11.40 -20.25
C ASP A 180 26.86 -11.25 -19.01
N GLY A 181 25.83 -12.10 -18.86
CA GLY A 181 24.93 -12.05 -17.71
C GLY A 181 23.58 -12.70 -17.95
N TRP A 182 22.81 -12.81 -16.87
CA TRP A 182 21.39 -13.17 -16.91
C TRP A 182 20.56 -11.90 -16.95
N PHE A 183 19.52 -11.87 -17.77
CA PHE A 183 18.65 -10.71 -17.91
C PHE A 183 17.19 -11.09 -17.72
N TYR A 184 16.44 -10.23 -17.03
CA TYR A 184 14.99 -10.30 -16.90
C TYR A 184 14.38 -9.00 -17.42
N ASN A 185 13.54 -9.07 -18.45
CA ASN A 185 12.94 -7.90 -19.10
C ASN A 185 13.98 -6.81 -19.46
N GLY A 186 15.17 -7.21 -19.93
CA GLY A 186 16.26 -6.30 -20.29
C GLY A 186 17.08 -5.76 -19.10
N ILE A 187 16.75 -6.14 -17.86
CA ILE A 187 17.48 -5.74 -16.66
C ILE A 187 18.48 -6.84 -16.27
N HIS A 188 19.75 -6.46 -16.10
CA HIS A 188 20.81 -7.37 -15.68
C HIS A 188 20.58 -7.88 -14.24
N ILE A 189 20.65 -9.20 -14.07
CA ILE A 189 20.46 -9.92 -12.81
C ILE A 189 21.82 -10.40 -12.29
N SER A 190 22.14 -10.03 -11.05
CA SER A 190 23.38 -10.46 -10.41
C SER A 190 23.42 -11.98 -10.24
N LEU A 191 24.61 -12.58 -10.36
CA LEU A 191 24.79 -14.03 -10.16
C LEU A 191 24.50 -14.50 -8.72
N SER A 192 24.62 -13.61 -7.74
CA SER A 192 24.38 -13.89 -6.33
C SER A 192 23.97 -12.61 -5.63
N ARG A 193 22.73 -12.57 -5.10
CA ARG A 193 22.18 -11.45 -4.33
C ARG A 193 20.99 -11.95 -3.50
N ILE A 194 20.35 -11.07 -2.73
CA ILE A 194 18.98 -11.24 -2.24
C ILE A 194 18.00 -11.12 -3.41
N TRP A 195 17.02 -12.02 -3.48
CA TRP A 195 15.93 -11.95 -4.45
C TRP A 195 14.89 -10.92 -3.98
N GLU A 196 14.83 -9.77 -4.65
CA GLU A 196 13.95 -8.64 -4.32
C GLU A 196 12.97 -8.30 -5.46
N ILE A 197 12.88 -9.17 -6.48
CA ILE A 197 11.96 -8.97 -7.59
C ILE A 197 10.60 -9.55 -7.20
N ASP A 198 9.65 -8.66 -6.89
CA ASP A 198 8.24 -8.99 -6.72
C ASP A 198 7.51 -8.79 -8.04
N THR A 199 6.84 -9.84 -8.51
CA THR A 199 6.10 -9.85 -9.76
C THR A 199 4.85 -10.70 -9.57
N ASP A 200 3.79 -10.40 -10.33
CA ASP A 200 2.54 -11.16 -10.28
C ASP A 200 2.71 -12.59 -10.81
N LYS A 201 3.82 -12.89 -11.49
CA LYS A 201 4.14 -14.21 -12.03
C LYS A 201 5.05 -14.98 -11.07
N ALA A 202 4.59 -16.13 -10.59
CA ALA A 202 5.44 -17.05 -9.82
C ALA A 202 6.60 -17.64 -10.66
N GLU A 203 6.46 -17.64 -11.99
CA GLU A 203 7.49 -18.10 -12.92
C GLU A 203 8.20 -16.93 -13.59
N VAL A 204 9.53 -16.94 -13.54
CA VAL A 204 10.39 -15.90 -14.08
C VAL A 204 11.39 -16.54 -15.03
N THR A 205 11.46 -16.06 -16.27
CA THR A 205 12.46 -16.54 -17.23
C THR A 205 13.62 -15.56 -17.30
N LEU A 206 14.82 -16.02 -16.93
CA LEU A 206 16.06 -15.30 -17.13
C LEU A 206 16.67 -15.73 -18.46
N ILE A 207 17.12 -14.76 -19.25
CA ILE A 207 17.71 -14.99 -20.57
C ILE A 207 19.22 -14.71 -20.48
N ALA A 208 20.03 -15.65 -20.95
CA ALA A 208 21.47 -15.44 -21.04
C ALA A 208 21.81 -14.56 -22.25
N GLU A 209 22.64 -13.55 -22.02
CA GLU A 209 23.28 -12.77 -23.07
C GLU A 209 24.77 -13.12 -23.18
N TRP A 210 25.29 -12.94 -24.39
CA TRP A 210 26.58 -13.45 -24.81
C TRP A 210 27.31 -12.47 -25.71
N SER A 211 28.59 -12.23 -25.43
CA SER A 211 29.50 -11.49 -26.30
C SER A 211 30.36 -12.43 -27.14
N ASN A 212 30.93 -11.92 -28.22
CA ASN A 212 31.90 -12.68 -29.02
C ASN A 212 33.11 -13.02 -28.16
N GLY A 213 33.47 -14.32 -28.09
CA GLY A 213 34.72 -14.72 -27.49
C GLY A 213 35.87 -14.09 -28.27
N GLY A 214 36.66 -13.23 -27.63
CA GLY A 214 37.80 -12.59 -28.27
C GLY A 214 38.80 -13.65 -28.73
N TRP A 215 38.89 -13.89 -30.03
CA TRP A 215 40.03 -14.59 -30.63
C TRP A 215 40.95 -13.53 -31.24
N THR A 216 41.90 -13.02 -30.45
CA THR A 216 43.04 -12.29 -31.01
C THR A 216 44.08 -13.31 -31.44
N GLY A 217 43.85 -13.97 -32.57
CA GLY A 217 44.87 -14.80 -33.20
C GLY A 217 46.01 -13.92 -33.70
N ASN A 218 47.20 -14.06 -33.11
CA ASN A 218 48.43 -13.58 -33.74
C ASN A 218 48.95 -14.71 -34.65
N TYR A 219 49.10 -14.38 -35.93
CA TYR A 219 49.69 -15.22 -36.97
C TYR A 219 51.21 -15.29 -36.86
#